data_AF-A0A9X0D0E0-F1
#
_entry.id   AF-A0A9X0D0E0-F1
#
_cell.length_a   1.000
_cell.length_b   1.000
_cell.length_c   1.000
_cell.angle_alpha   90.00
_cell.angle_beta   90.00
_cell.angle_gamma   90.00
#
_symmetry.space_group_name_H-M   'P 1'
#
loop_
_entity.id
_entity.type
_entity.pdbx_description
1 polymer ?
#
loop_
_entity_poly.entity_id
_entity_poly.type
_entity_poly.pdbx_seq_one_letter_code
_entity_poly.pdbx_strand_id
1 'polypeptide(L)'
;MCKKVNVIRKQNVFGENTNVDGVLGLTLVTQPIPVHRDPGSTSTRLKIYQFLASGASLKPSDVLELSPSPRKVKPGIADLADDPSKVEAYMMPFLESAKKTIPEDKQASTPIFLFATAGMRLLSKDQADAILNEVRKLFNDTNKCPFLFEGDNNARIISGKVEAVYSWVTVNFVAGVFASKGSKKSFGSLEMGGGSLQNAWKFNGNNSDVLFLEVAGRNYSIFARSYLGFGQDKARERYLEFLADPRPPCAENSECVVKSPCHNKGFKESLTFGDQESIFEGTAQVKLCRQIIHDIFFLPVTRLSIF
;
A
#
# COMPACT_ATOMS: atom_id res chain seq x y z
N MET A 1 28.28 9.91 1.80
CA MET A 1 27.42 11.04 1.43
C MET A 1 25.95 10.68 1.69
N CYS A 2 25.41 11.05 2.85
CA CYS A 2 23.99 10.86 3.17
C CYS A 2 23.14 11.79 2.31
N LYS A 3 22.40 11.23 1.34
CA LYS A 3 21.37 11.96 0.61
C LYS A 3 20.29 12.36 1.63
N LYS A 4 20.13 13.66 1.89
CA LYS A 4 18.94 14.20 2.55
C LYS A 4 17.73 13.74 1.74
N VAL A 5 16.97 12.81 2.30
CA VAL A 5 15.67 12.43 1.77
C VAL A 5 14.76 13.64 1.98
N ASN A 6 14.66 14.50 0.96
CA ASN A 6 13.76 15.66 0.90
C ASN A 6 12.29 15.20 0.81
N VAL A 7 11.84 14.32 1.71
CA VAL A 7 10.44 13.83 1.69
C VAL A 7 9.46 14.84 2.28
N ILE A 8 9.95 15.89 2.93
CA ILE A 8 9.12 16.97 3.49
C ILE A 8 9.90 18.29 3.49
N ARG A 9 10.32 18.80 2.32
CA ARG A 9 10.69 20.22 2.23
C ARG A 9 9.44 20.97 1.73
N LYS A 10 8.80 21.68 2.67
CA LYS A 10 7.72 22.66 2.45
C LYS A 10 6.31 22.16 2.09
N GLN A 11 5.96 20.91 2.32
CA GLN A 11 4.55 20.58 2.61
C GLN A 11 4.48 20.30 4.11
N ASN A 12 4.10 21.35 4.83
CA ASN A 12 3.74 21.36 6.23
C ASN A 12 2.79 20.20 6.54
N VAL A 13 3.33 19.05 6.95
CA VAL A 13 2.48 17.93 7.39
C VAL A 13 1.59 18.38 8.56
N PHE A 14 2.05 19.36 9.36
CA PHE A 14 1.25 20.13 10.34
C PHE A 14 1.92 21.49 10.67
N GLY A 15 1.98 22.43 9.72
CA GLY A 15 2.74 23.69 9.88
C GLY A 15 1.94 24.94 9.52
N GLU A 16 2.16 25.96 10.35
CA GLU A 16 1.45 27.23 10.54
C GLU A 16 1.07 27.99 9.25
N ASN A 17 -0.12 28.61 9.25
CA ASN A 17 -0.69 29.52 8.24
C ASN A 17 -1.38 28.93 7.00
N THR A 18 -2.14 27.84 7.15
CA THR A 18 -3.29 27.56 6.26
C THR A 18 -4.56 27.80 7.05
N ASN A 19 -5.49 28.61 6.53
CA ASN A 19 -6.82 28.79 7.09
C ASN A 19 -7.51 27.40 7.10
N VAL A 20 -7.64 26.79 8.28
CA VAL A 20 -7.74 25.33 8.46
C VAL A 20 -9.14 24.79 8.64
N ASP A 21 -10.15 25.59 8.31
CA ASP A 21 -11.50 25.08 8.18
C ASP A 21 -11.60 24.17 6.94
N GLY A 22 -11.46 22.87 7.16
CA GLY A 22 -11.80 21.84 6.17
C GLY A 22 -10.69 21.46 5.20
N VAL A 23 -9.43 21.39 5.65
CA VAL A 23 -8.41 20.70 4.83
C VAL A 23 -8.91 19.29 4.61
N LEU A 24 -9.12 18.93 3.35
CA LEU A 24 -9.59 17.63 2.93
C LEU A 24 -8.44 16.94 2.20
N GLY A 25 -7.91 15.86 2.77
CA GLY A 25 -6.86 15.07 2.12
C GLY A 25 -7.50 13.96 1.29
N LEU A 26 -7.48 14.08 -0.05
CA LEU A 26 -7.89 12.97 -0.93
C LEU A 26 -6.69 12.06 -1.16
N THR A 27 -6.68 10.85 -0.60
CA THR A 27 -5.59 9.89 -0.83
C THR A 27 -6.10 8.65 -1.54
N LEU A 28 -5.49 8.34 -2.69
CA LEU A 28 -5.66 7.07 -3.39
C LEU A 28 -4.48 6.13 -3.10
N VAL A 29 -4.77 4.97 -2.51
CA VAL A 29 -3.78 3.93 -2.20
C VAL A 29 -4.03 2.69 -3.05
N THR A 30 -2.99 2.19 -3.72
CA THR A 30 -3.05 1.03 -4.63
C THR A 30 -2.35 -0.15 -3.98
N GLN A 31 -2.83 -1.39 -4.13
CA GLN A 31 -2.19 -2.60 -3.58
C GLN A 31 -1.81 -3.62 -4.69
N PRO A 32 -0.72 -4.41 -4.54
CA PRO A 32 -0.09 -5.26 -5.59
C PRO A 32 -0.74 -6.64 -5.78
N ILE A 33 -0.56 -7.28 -6.97
CA ILE A 33 0.12 -8.58 -7.30
C ILE A 33 -0.32 -9.16 -8.67
N PRO A 34 0.57 -9.81 -9.47
CA PRO A 34 0.21 -10.85 -10.47
C PRO A 34 0.69 -12.26 -10.04
N VAL A 35 0.19 -13.42 -10.45
CA VAL A 35 -0.93 -13.92 -11.29
C VAL A 35 -0.91 -15.44 -11.03
N HIS A 36 -2.01 -16.07 -10.64
CA HIS A 36 -2.61 -16.91 -11.65
C HIS A 36 -4.08 -16.56 -11.84
N ARG A 37 -4.29 -15.48 -12.61
CA ARG A 37 -5.56 -15.05 -13.19
C ARG A 37 -6.74 -15.04 -12.22
N ASP A 38 -6.64 -14.25 -11.16
CA ASP A 38 -7.84 -13.72 -10.51
C ASP A 38 -7.92 -12.19 -10.71
N PRO A 39 -8.71 -11.70 -11.69
CA PRO A 39 -8.84 -10.27 -12.02
C PRO A 39 -9.53 -9.40 -10.93
N GLY A 40 -9.65 -9.91 -9.69
CA GLY A 40 -10.42 -9.33 -8.60
C GLY A 40 -9.70 -9.10 -7.27
N SER A 41 -8.37 -9.22 -7.15
CA SER A 41 -7.69 -9.13 -5.83
C SER A 41 -7.02 -7.79 -5.53
N THR A 42 -6.55 -7.07 -6.55
CA THR A 42 -5.97 -5.73 -6.44
C THR A 42 -7.05 -4.67 -6.24
N SER A 43 -6.70 -3.57 -5.56
CA SER A 43 -7.66 -2.49 -5.37
C SER A 43 -7.00 -1.14 -5.26
N THR A 44 -7.73 -0.11 -5.69
CA THR A 44 -7.46 1.28 -5.37
C THR A 44 -8.50 1.75 -4.36
N ARG A 45 -8.08 2.51 -3.34
CA ARG A 45 -8.96 2.99 -2.26
C ARG A 45 -8.93 4.49 -2.16
N LEU A 46 -10.10 5.12 -2.08
CA LEU A 46 -10.29 6.53 -1.83
C LEU A 46 -10.43 6.81 -0.34
N LYS A 47 -9.68 7.77 0.15
CA LYS A 47 -9.69 8.25 1.52
C LYS A 47 -9.87 9.75 1.51
N ILE A 48 -10.82 10.25 2.31
CA ILE A 48 -11.08 11.68 2.47
C ILE A 48 -11.01 11.97 3.97
N TYR A 49 -10.12 12.88 4.36
CA TYR A 49 -9.96 13.28 5.77
C TYR A 49 -10.25 14.75 5.94
N GLN A 50 -11.21 15.12 6.78
CA GLN A 50 -11.49 16.50 7.18
C GLN A 50 -10.72 16.82 8.45
N PHE A 51 -9.87 17.85 8.40
CA PHE A 51 -9.21 18.40 9.58
C PHE A 51 -10.07 19.53 10.17
N LEU A 52 -10.38 19.41 11.46
CA LEU A 52 -11.16 20.39 12.26
C LEU A 52 -10.26 21.37 13.02
N ALA A 53 -8.97 21.06 13.11
CA ALA A 53 -7.95 21.90 13.72
C ALA A 53 -6.62 21.68 12.99
N SER A 54 -5.60 22.47 13.35
CA SER A 54 -4.27 22.34 12.78
C SER A 54 -3.16 22.65 13.79
N GLY A 55 -1.92 22.42 13.36
CA GLY A 55 -0.72 22.71 14.13
C GLY A 55 -0.23 21.54 14.98
N ALA A 56 0.82 21.80 15.77
CA ALA A 56 1.53 20.77 16.53
C ALA A 56 0.71 20.11 17.66
N SER A 57 -0.45 20.67 18.00
CA SER A 57 -1.35 20.14 19.02
C SER A 57 -2.47 19.26 18.46
N LEU A 58 -2.45 18.94 17.16
CA LEU A 58 -3.50 18.15 16.53
C LEU A 58 -3.72 16.81 17.23
N LYS A 59 -4.98 16.51 17.53
CA LYS A 59 -5.42 15.26 18.16
C LYS A 59 -6.18 14.40 17.16
N PRO A 60 -6.30 13.08 17.42
CA PRO A 60 -7.15 12.20 16.61
C PRO A 60 -8.60 12.69 16.49
N SER A 61 -9.15 13.31 17.54
CA SER A 61 -10.49 13.89 17.55
C SER A 61 -10.69 15.01 16.53
N ASP A 62 -9.60 15.62 16.08
CA ASP A 62 -9.62 16.77 15.19
C ASP A 62 -9.53 16.34 13.71
N VAL A 63 -9.56 15.02 13.44
CA VAL A 63 -9.50 14.45 12.09
C VAL A 63 -10.67 13.50 11.91
N LEU A 64 -11.58 13.85 11.00
CA LEU A 64 -12.70 13.01 10.62
C LEU A 64 -12.40 12.32 9.31
N GLU A 65 -12.58 11.01 9.25
CA GLU A 65 -12.56 10.27 7.99
C GLU A 65 -13.96 10.28 7.39
N LEU A 66 -14.13 10.91 6.22
CA LEU A 66 -15.39 10.92 5.50
C LEU A 66 -15.57 9.60 4.74
N SER A 67 -16.84 9.26 4.45
CA SER A 67 -17.23 7.99 3.84
C SER A 67 -17.72 8.19 2.40
N PRO A 68 -16.81 8.32 1.41
CA PRO A 68 -17.19 8.39 0.01
C PRO A 68 -17.69 7.03 -0.51
N SER A 69 -18.52 7.07 -1.56
CA SER A 69 -18.96 5.89 -2.31
C SER A 69 -18.82 6.11 -3.83
N PRO A 70 -18.06 5.29 -4.58
CA PRO A 70 -17.30 4.14 -4.09
C PRO A 70 -16.03 4.56 -3.34
N ARG A 71 -15.72 3.86 -2.24
CA ARG A 71 -14.46 4.01 -1.49
C ARG A 71 -13.34 3.11 -2.01
N LYS A 72 -13.68 2.09 -2.79
CA LYS A 72 -12.76 1.06 -3.26
C LYS A 72 -13.21 0.57 -4.62
N VAL A 73 -12.28 0.47 -5.56
CA VAL A 73 -12.50 -0.14 -6.87
C VAL A 73 -11.50 -1.28 -7.04
N LYS A 74 -11.96 -2.34 -7.70
CA LYS A 74 -11.16 -3.47 -8.16
C LYS A 74 -11.35 -3.60 -9.68
N PRO A 75 -10.31 -4.00 -10.45
CA PRO A 75 -8.93 -4.29 -10.03
C PRO A 75 -8.18 -3.00 -9.60
N GLY A 76 -6.91 -3.10 -9.22
CA GLY A 76 -6.07 -1.97 -8.85
C GLY A 76 -5.56 -1.20 -10.07
N ILE A 77 -5.01 -0.01 -9.86
CA ILE A 77 -4.52 0.81 -10.99
C ILE A 77 -3.35 0.16 -11.75
N ALA A 78 -2.59 -0.73 -11.08
CA ALA A 78 -1.45 -1.43 -11.69
C ALA A 78 -1.89 -2.40 -12.80
N ASP A 79 -3.14 -2.86 -12.76
CA ASP A 79 -3.72 -3.75 -13.77
C ASP A 79 -4.03 -3.02 -15.09
N LEU A 80 -3.86 -1.71 -15.13
CA LEU A 80 -3.95 -0.89 -16.35
C LEU A 80 -2.61 -0.77 -17.08
N ALA A 81 -1.59 -1.55 -16.68
CA ALA A 81 -0.24 -1.47 -17.24
C ALA A 81 -0.19 -1.70 -18.76
N ASP A 82 -1.06 -2.56 -19.28
CA ASP A 82 -1.14 -2.88 -20.71
C ASP A 82 -2.01 -1.89 -21.50
N ASP A 83 -2.85 -1.09 -20.81
CA ASP A 83 -3.69 -0.08 -21.44
C ASP A 83 -3.89 1.15 -20.52
N PRO A 84 -2.86 2.02 -20.41
CA PRO A 84 -2.92 3.22 -19.58
C PRO A 84 -4.02 4.20 -20.00
N SER A 85 -4.54 4.13 -21.23
CA SER A 85 -5.62 5.01 -21.71
C SER A 85 -6.91 4.88 -20.89
N LYS A 86 -7.10 3.74 -20.21
CA LYS A 86 -8.23 3.48 -19.32
C LYS A 86 -8.15 4.16 -17.95
N VAL A 87 -7.01 4.78 -17.60
CA VAL A 87 -6.80 5.41 -16.29
C VAL A 87 -7.85 6.47 -15.99
N GLU A 88 -8.23 7.30 -16.97
CA GLU A 88 -9.26 8.31 -16.77
C GLU A 88 -10.60 7.68 -16.35
N ALA A 89 -11.12 6.77 -17.17
CA ALA A 89 -12.38 6.09 -16.90
C ALA A 89 -12.36 5.33 -15.55
N TYR A 90 -11.21 4.75 -15.20
CA TYR A 90 -11.00 4.08 -13.92
C TYR A 90 -11.07 5.03 -12.71
N MET A 91 -10.56 6.25 -12.86
CA MET A 91 -10.42 7.23 -11.79
C MET A 91 -11.66 8.10 -11.59
N MET A 92 -12.47 8.29 -12.65
CA MET A 92 -13.68 9.12 -12.61
C MET A 92 -14.65 8.75 -11.48
N PRO A 93 -14.95 7.47 -11.19
CA PRO A 93 -15.80 7.12 -10.04
C PRO A 93 -15.30 7.67 -8.70
N PHE A 94 -13.97 7.75 -8.50
CA PHE A 94 -13.40 8.34 -7.29
C PHE A 94 -13.52 9.86 -7.27
N LEU A 95 -13.25 10.52 -8.40
CA LEU A 95 -13.37 11.98 -8.51
C LEU A 95 -14.82 12.43 -8.29
N GLU A 96 -15.79 11.75 -8.90
CA GLU A 96 -17.21 12.05 -8.71
C GLU A 96 -17.67 11.78 -7.28
N SER A 97 -17.16 10.71 -6.66
CA SER A 97 -17.43 10.45 -5.25
C SER A 97 -16.87 11.54 -4.33
N ALA A 98 -15.65 12.01 -4.62
CA ALA A 98 -15.01 13.09 -3.87
C ALA A 98 -15.76 14.41 -4.03
N LYS A 99 -16.18 14.77 -5.26
CA LYS A 99 -16.98 15.98 -5.53
C LYS A 99 -18.29 15.99 -4.75
N LYS A 100 -18.96 14.83 -4.65
CA LYS A 100 -20.21 14.70 -3.87
C LYS A 100 -19.99 14.76 -2.36
N THR A 101 -18.81 14.36 -1.89
CA THR A 101 -18.48 14.31 -0.46
C THR A 101 -17.94 15.65 0.05
N ILE A 102 -17.26 16.41 -0.80
CA ILE A 102 -16.54 17.63 -0.45
C ILE A 102 -17.36 18.86 -0.89
N PRO A 103 -17.69 19.79 0.02
CA PRO A 103 -18.40 21.03 -0.32
C PRO A 103 -17.72 21.79 -1.46
N GLU A 104 -18.51 22.30 -2.40
CA GLU A 104 -18.03 22.93 -3.64
C GLU A 104 -17.03 24.07 -3.39
N ASP A 105 -17.30 24.92 -2.39
CA ASP A 105 -16.44 26.02 -1.95
C ASP A 105 -15.08 25.57 -1.39
N LYS A 106 -14.95 24.30 -1.01
CA LYS A 106 -13.73 23.69 -0.50
C LYS A 106 -12.96 22.88 -1.53
N GLN A 107 -13.55 22.53 -2.68
CA GLN A 107 -12.92 21.64 -3.66
C GLN A 107 -11.60 22.22 -4.20
N ALA A 108 -11.58 23.49 -4.61
CA ALA A 108 -10.39 24.14 -5.17
C ALA A 108 -9.20 24.26 -4.19
N SER A 109 -9.46 24.20 -2.88
CA SER A 109 -8.43 24.28 -1.82
C SER A 109 -8.07 22.91 -1.22
N THR A 110 -8.77 21.86 -1.64
CA THR A 110 -8.58 20.48 -1.16
C THR A 110 -7.45 19.81 -1.93
N PRO A 111 -6.32 19.45 -1.30
CA PRO A 111 -5.24 18.76 -1.99
C PRO A 111 -5.59 17.31 -2.35
N ILE A 112 -5.25 16.91 -3.58
CA ILE A 112 -5.37 15.53 -4.07
C ILE A 112 -4.02 14.84 -4.15
N PHE A 113 -3.97 13.60 -3.66
CA PHE A 113 -2.79 12.73 -3.68
C PHE A 113 -3.12 11.33 -4.20
N LEU A 114 -2.24 10.79 -5.03
CA LEU A 114 -2.18 9.37 -5.39
C LEU A 114 -0.81 8.83 -4.97
N PHE A 115 -0.81 7.93 -3.98
CA PHE A 115 0.38 7.25 -3.52
C PHE A 115 0.29 5.77 -3.86
N ALA A 116 0.90 5.43 -4.98
CA ALA A 116 0.98 4.05 -5.44
C ALA A 116 2.01 3.25 -4.63
N THR A 117 1.67 2.01 -4.28
CA THR A 117 2.53 1.16 -3.42
C THR A 117 3.21 0.05 -4.21
N ALA A 118 3.40 -1.13 -3.62
CA ALA A 118 4.18 -2.23 -4.18
C ALA A 118 3.66 -2.74 -5.53
N GLY A 119 2.40 -2.52 -5.91
CA GLY A 119 1.82 -3.00 -7.18
C GLY A 119 2.47 -2.33 -8.36
N MET A 120 2.52 -1.01 -8.29
CA MET A 120 3.21 -0.19 -9.27
C MET A 120 4.74 -0.36 -9.21
N ARG A 121 5.32 -0.78 -8.07
CA ARG A 121 6.76 -1.08 -7.97
C ARG A 121 7.17 -2.37 -8.67
N LEU A 122 6.23 -3.28 -8.91
CA LEU A 122 6.47 -4.55 -9.60
C LEU A 122 6.37 -4.41 -11.12
N LEU A 123 5.83 -3.31 -11.63
CA LEU A 123 5.76 -3.03 -13.07
C LEU A 123 7.13 -2.61 -13.62
N SER A 124 7.29 -2.72 -14.94
CA SER A 124 8.41 -2.05 -15.61
C SER A 124 8.27 -0.53 -15.43
N LYS A 125 9.41 0.17 -15.50
CA LYS A 125 9.44 1.63 -15.33
C LYS A 125 8.51 2.33 -16.34
N ASP A 126 8.54 1.90 -17.59
CA ASP A 126 7.75 2.52 -18.66
C ASP A 126 6.24 2.32 -18.44
N GLN A 127 5.81 1.13 -18.01
CA GLN A 127 4.40 0.87 -17.67
C GLN A 127 3.95 1.73 -16.48
N ALA A 128 4.79 1.82 -15.44
CA ALA A 128 4.49 2.58 -14.25
C ALA A 128 4.39 4.09 -14.53
N ASP A 129 5.34 4.62 -15.32
CA ASP A 129 5.38 6.02 -15.74
C ASP A 129 4.19 6.34 -16.66
N ALA A 130 3.82 5.44 -17.58
CA ALA A 130 2.66 5.65 -18.46
C ALA A 130 1.35 5.80 -17.67
N ILE A 131 1.09 4.94 -16.68
CA ILE A 131 -0.08 5.07 -15.80
C ILE A 131 -0.04 6.39 -15.02
N LEU A 132 1.10 6.72 -14.38
CA LEU A 132 1.22 7.95 -13.59
C LEU A 132 1.04 9.20 -14.44
N ASN A 133 1.50 9.19 -15.68
CA ASN A 133 1.33 10.32 -16.60
C ASN A 133 -0.15 10.55 -16.92
N GLU A 134 -0.95 9.50 -17.14
CA GLU A 134 -2.40 9.64 -17.33
C GLU A 134 -3.10 10.13 -16.05
N VAL A 135 -2.68 9.67 -14.87
CA VAL A 135 -3.19 10.21 -13.58
C VAL A 135 -2.89 11.70 -13.47
N ARG A 136 -1.65 12.12 -13.77
CA ARG A 136 -1.22 13.53 -13.68
C ARG A 136 -1.95 14.39 -14.70
N LYS A 137 -2.19 13.91 -15.92
CA LYS A 137 -3.01 14.61 -16.92
C LYS A 137 -4.42 14.83 -16.39
N LEU A 138 -5.05 13.79 -15.84
CA LEU A 138 -6.39 13.88 -15.25
C LEU A 138 -6.45 14.86 -14.07
N PHE A 139 -5.49 14.82 -13.16
CA PHE A 139 -5.46 15.70 -11.99
C PHE A 139 -5.17 17.16 -12.35
N ASN A 140 -4.51 17.43 -13.48
CA ASN A 140 -4.29 18.78 -14.00
C ASN A 140 -5.49 19.33 -14.80
N ASP A 141 -6.41 18.49 -15.29
CA ASP A 141 -7.59 18.94 -16.01
C ASP A 141 -8.65 19.45 -15.03
N THR A 142 -8.70 20.77 -14.83
CA THR A 142 -9.62 21.42 -13.88
C THR A 142 -11.09 21.23 -14.21
N ASN A 143 -11.45 20.88 -15.46
CA ASN A 143 -12.82 20.56 -15.83
C ASN A 143 -13.26 19.20 -15.27
N LYS A 144 -12.31 18.28 -15.09
CA LYS A 144 -12.56 16.91 -14.59
C LYS A 144 -12.21 16.78 -13.11
N CYS A 145 -11.15 17.42 -12.66
CA CYS A 145 -10.62 17.37 -11.30
C CYS A 145 -10.56 18.79 -10.69
N PRO A 146 -11.54 19.18 -9.85
CA PRO A 146 -11.58 20.51 -9.23
C PRO A 146 -10.67 20.65 -8.00
N PHE A 147 -9.89 19.62 -7.67
CA PHE A 147 -9.04 19.57 -6.47
C PHE A 147 -7.66 20.15 -6.72
N LEU A 148 -7.01 20.63 -5.66
CA LEU A 148 -5.68 21.20 -5.71
C LEU A 148 -4.62 20.11 -5.99
N PHE A 149 -4.08 20.11 -7.20
CA PHE A 149 -2.95 19.27 -7.59
C PHE A 149 -1.68 20.11 -7.73
N GLU A 150 -0.74 19.96 -6.80
CA GLU A 150 0.50 20.78 -6.74
C GLU A 150 1.66 20.19 -7.56
N GLY A 151 1.36 19.24 -8.46
CA GLY A 151 2.30 18.64 -9.39
C GLY A 151 2.71 17.20 -9.06
N ASP A 152 3.69 16.68 -9.80
CA ASP A 152 4.08 15.26 -9.85
C ASP A 152 4.33 14.60 -8.50
N ASN A 153 4.75 15.36 -7.48
CA ASN A 153 4.93 14.82 -6.14
C ASN A 153 3.59 14.34 -5.54
N ASN A 154 2.46 14.95 -5.89
CA ASN A 154 1.16 14.51 -5.41
C ASN A 154 0.69 13.21 -6.07
N ALA A 155 1.24 12.81 -7.23
CA ALA A 155 0.92 11.56 -7.92
C ALA A 155 2.19 10.77 -8.25
N ARG A 156 2.56 9.86 -7.32
CA ARG A 156 3.84 9.15 -7.38
C ARG A 156 3.77 7.75 -6.76
N ILE A 157 4.75 6.93 -7.09
CA ILE A 157 5.02 5.67 -6.38
C ILE A 157 5.81 5.99 -5.11
N ILE A 158 5.28 5.61 -3.96
CA ILE A 158 6.00 5.73 -2.70
C ILE A 158 6.90 4.52 -2.49
N SER A 159 8.11 4.78 -1.99
CA SER A 159 9.00 3.70 -1.56
C SER A 159 8.42 3.01 -0.33
N GLY A 160 8.76 1.74 -0.16
CA GLY A 160 8.31 0.99 1.03
C GLY A 160 8.81 1.59 2.35
N LYS A 161 9.94 2.31 2.35
CA LYS A 161 10.40 3.04 3.54
C LYS A 161 9.49 4.21 3.89
N VAL A 162 9.03 4.97 2.89
CA VAL A 162 8.09 6.08 3.10
C VAL A 162 6.74 5.55 3.58
N GLU A 163 6.26 4.45 3.01
CA GLU A 163 5.05 3.74 3.46
C GLU A 163 5.17 3.31 4.93
N ALA A 164 6.28 2.70 5.33
CA ALA A 164 6.54 2.31 6.72
C ALA A 164 6.53 3.51 7.67
N VAL A 165 7.11 4.64 7.26
CA VAL A 165 7.07 5.90 8.04
C VAL A 165 5.66 6.44 8.16
N TYR A 166 4.87 6.47 7.08
CA TYR A 166 3.46 6.91 7.15
C TYR A 166 2.63 6.01 8.07
N SER A 167 2.88 4.70 8.04
CA SER A 167 2.28 3.74 8.98
C SER A 167 2.63 4.07 10.43
N TRP A 168 3.91 4.34 10.71
CA TRP A 168 4.40 4.74 12.03
C TRP A 168 3.77 6.06 12.51
N VAL A 169 3.71 7.06 11.64
CA VAL A 169 3.07 8.36 11.93
C VAL A 169 1.59 8.14 12.26
N THR A 170 0.88 7.33 11.48
CA THR A 170 -0.55 7.05 11.69
C THR A 170 -0.79 6.38 13.04
N VAL A 171 -0.05 5.30 13.35
CA VAL A 171 -0.17 4.59 14.64
C VAL A 171 0.08 5.54 15.82
N ASN A 172 1.12 6.35 15.75
CA ASN A 172 1.49 7.25 16.84
C ASN A 172 0.56 8.48 16.95
N PHE A 173 0.00 8.93 15.82
CA PHE A 173 -1.03 9.96 15.79
C PHE A 173 -2.29 9.47 16.50
N VAL A 174 -2.84 8.32 16.08
CA VAL A 174 -4.03 7.71 16.69
C VAL A 174 -3.82 7.40 18.18
N ALA A 175 -2.62 6.98 18.56
CA ALA A 175 -2.27 6.75 19.97
C ALA A 175 -2.05 8.04 20.80
N GLY A 176 -2.22 9.22 20.20
CA GLY A 176 -2.09 10.53 20.84
C GLY A 176 -0.66 10.86 21.28
N VAL A 177 0.36 10.25 20.66
CA VAL A 177 1.77 10.45 21.03
C VAL A 177 2.20 11.89 20.73
N PHE A 178 1.80 12.43 19.58
CA PHE A 178 2.20 13.76 19.13
C PHE A 178 1.55 14.89 19.94
N ALA A 179 0.29 14.73 20.36
CA ALA A 179 -0.42 15.71 21.18
C ALA A 179 0.07 15.77 22.65
N SER A 180 0.83 14.77 23.11
CA SER A 180 1.28 14.69 24.49
C SER A 180 2.43 15.68 24.76
N LYS A 181 2.29 16.57 25.76
CA LYS A 181 3.33 17.54 26.15
C LYS A 181 4.59 16.88 26.79
N GLY A 182 4.52 15.60 27.16
CA GLY A 182 5.64 14.83 27.72
C GLY A 182 6.27 13.86 26.73
N SER A 183 7.32 13.13 27.16
CA SER A 183 7.98 12.09 26.36
C SER A 183 7.20 10.77 26.40
N LYS A 184 5.96 10.75 25.91
CA LYS A 184 5.25 9.48 25.73
C LYS A 184 6.08 8.59 24.79
N LYS A 185 6.36 7.35 25.21
CA LYS A 185 7.07 6.40 24.35
C LYS A 185 6.24 6.19 23.09
N SER A 186 6.88 6.31 21.93
CA SER A 186 6.26 6.00 20.64
C SER A 186 6.09 4.50 20.48
N PHE A 187 5.10 4.10 19.72
CA PHE A 187 4.90 2.72 19.29
C PHE A 187 5.73 2.44 18.03
N GLY A 188 6.10 1.17 17.82
CA GLY A 188 6.49 0.69 16.51
C GLY A 188 5.26 0.38 15.65
N SER A 189 5.42 0.38 14.34
CA SER A 189 4.42 -0.10 13.38
C SER A 189 4.94 -1.33 12.66
N LEU A 190 4.04 -2.29 12.43
CA LEU A 190 4.21 -3.43 11.55
C LEU A 190 2.98 -3.48 10.65
N GLU A 191 3.20 -3.42 9.34
CA GLU A 191 2.12 -3.41 8.35
C GLU A 191 2.40 -4.49 7.32
N MET A 192 1.41 -5.36 7.10
CA MET A 192 1.47 -6.39 6.06
C MET A 192 0.44 -6.04 4.99
N GLY A 193 0.92 -5.50 3.86
CA GLY A 193 0.10 -5.27 2.67
C GLY A 193 0.02 -6.52 1.79
N GLY A 194 -0.53 -6.37 0.58
CA GLY A 194 -0.65 -7.49 -0.37
C GLY A 194 0.69 -8.01 -0.86
N GLY A 195 1.56 -7.14 -1.38
CA GLY A 195 2.86 -7.53 -1.96
C GLY A 195 4.10 -7.18 -1.14
N SER A 196 3.96 -6.55 0.03
CA SER A 196 5.09 -6.22 0.89
C SER A 196 4.70 -6.16 2.36
N LEU A 197 5.70 -6.33 3.23
CA LEU A 197 5.61 -6.07 4.66
C LEU A 197 6.53 -4.91 5.04
N GLN A 198 6.11 -4.07 5.97
CA GLN A 198 6.79 -2.86 6.43
C GLN A 198 6.94 -2.92 7.94
N ASN A 199 8.08 -2.45 8.44
CA ASN A 199 8.24 -2.15 9.86
C ASN A 199 8.90 -0.78 10.06
N ALA A 200 8.47 -0.08 11.10
CA ALA A 200 9.09 1.17 11.49
C ALA A 200 9.01 1.42 13.00
N TRP A 201 10.07 1.97 13.58
CA TRP A 201 10.11 2.37 14.99
C TRP A 201 11.16 3.44 15.25
N LYS A 202 11.02 4.15 16.36
CA LYS A 202 12.02 5.12 16.79
C LYS A 202 13.34 4.42 17.11
N PHE A 203 14.41 4.84 16.45
CA PHE A 203 15.73 4.24 16.61
C PHE A 203 16.82 5.31 16.48
N ASN A 204 17.65 5.46 17.50
CA ASN A 204 18.69 6.50 17.58
C ASN A 204 20.10 5.99 17.21
N GLY A 205 20.20 4.82 16.57
CA GLY A 205 21.49 4.26 16.14
C GLY A 205 21.85 4.64 14.70
N ASN A 206 23.09 4.40 14.30
CA ASN A 206 23.54 4.61 12.94
C ASN A 206 23.13 3.42 12.05
N ASN A 207 22.24 3.65 11.08
CA ASN A 207 21.81 2.65 10.10
C ASN A 207 21.32 3.34 8.82
N SER A 208 21.57 2.76 7.65
CA SER A 208 21.13 3.32 6.35
C SER A 208 19.61 3.29 6.14
N ASP A 209 18.89 2.54 6.96
CA ASP A 209 17.42 2.45 6.98
C ASP A 209 16.77 3.45 7.95
N VAL A 210 17.57 4.34 8.56
CA VAL A 210 17.07 5.42 9.42
C VAL A 210 16.71 6.66 8.59
N LEU A 211 15.51 7.17 8.83
CA LEU A 211 14.99 8.41 8.26
C LEU A 211 14.77 9.44 9.38
N PHE A 212 15.05 10.71 9.07
CA PHE A 212 14.79 11.84 9.94
C PHE A 212 13.58 12.61 9.45
N LEU A 213 12.62 12.86 10.34
CA LEU A 213 11.41 13.62 10.03
C LEU A 213 10.99 14.47 11.21
N GLU A 214 10.37 15.60 10.90
CA GLU A 214 9.72 16.46 11.87
C GLU A 214 8.22 16.18 11.85
N VAL A 215 7.64 15.89 13.01
CA VAL A 215 6.20 15.69 13.18
C VAL A 215 5.75 16.45 14.42
N ALA A 216 4.75 17.32 14.27
CA ALA A 216 4.22 18.15 15.35
C ALA A 216 5.32 18.94 16.09
N GLY A 217 6.24 19.57 15.34
CA GLY A 217 7.34 20.38 15.88
C GLY A 217 8.44 19.58 16.58
N ARG A 218 8.47 18.25 16.44
CA ARG A 218 9.46 17.36 17.07
C ARG A 218 10.19 16.55 16.02
N ASN A 219 11.51 16.48 16.16
CA ASN A 219 12.35 15.65 15.32
C ASN A 219 12.38 14.20 15.82
N TYR A 220 12.15 13.27 14.90
CA TYR A 220 12.22 11.83 15.12
C TYR A 220 13.27 11.20 14.21
N SER A 221 13.96 10.21 14.76
CA SER A 221 14.84 9.30 14.03
C SER A 221 14.16 7.93 13.99
N ILE A 222 13.74 7.51 12.79
CA ILE A 222 12.88 6.35 12.58
C ILE A 222 13.62 5.34 11.72
N PHE A 223 13.87 4.16 12.26
CA PHE A 223 14.23 3.02 11.43
C PHE A 223 12.99 2.61 10.64
N ALA A 224 13.12 2.43 9.33
CA ALA A 224 12.04 2.02 8.45
C ALA A 224 12.55 1.06 7.37
N ARG A 225 11.95 -0.11 7.27
CA ARG A 225 12.29 -1.11 6.24
C ARG A 225 11.03 -1.71 5.63
N SER A 226 11.15 -2.08 4.35
CA SER A 226 10.12 -2.76 3.58
C SER A 226 10.71 -4.02 2.96
N TYR A 227 9.95 -5.10 3.03
CA TYR A 227 10.28 -6.42 2.56
C TYR A 227 9.31 -6.73 1.41
N LEU A 228 9.74 -6.44 0.18
CA LEU A 228 8.98 -6.75 -1.02
C LEU A 228 8.89 -8.27 -1.18
N GLY A 229 7.70 -8.79 -1.52
CA GLY A 229 7.45 -10.24 -1.58
C GLY A 229 6.97 -10.87 -0.27
N PHE A 230 6.99 -10.13 0.84
CA PHE A 230 6.57 -10.62 2.16
C PHE A 230 5.16 -10.15 2.57
N GLY A 231 4.42 -9.54 1.65
CA GLY A 231 3.00 -9.24 1.87
C GLY A 231 2.15 -10.50 1.84
N GLN A 232 0.94 -10.44 2.40
CA GLN A 232 0.06 -11.61 2.56
C GLN A 232 -0.20 -12.36 1.25
N ASP A 233 -0.39 -11.63 0.15
CA ASP A 233 -0.78 -12.21 -1.13
C ASP A 233 0.46 -12.82 -1.83
N LYS A 234 1.63 -12.17 -1.73
CA LYS A 234 2.89 -12.71 -2.28
C LYS A 234 3.38 -13.89 -1.46
N ALA A 235 3.12 -13.86 -0.15
CA ALA A 235 3.42 -14.97 0.72
C ALA A 235 2.55 -16.20 0.38
N ARG A 236 1.27 -15.98 0.08
CA ARG A 236 0.35 -17.03 -0.40
C ARG A 236 0.84 -17.63 -1.72
N GLU A 237 1.19 -16.80 -2.70
CA GLU A 237 1.70 -17.25 -4.01
C GLU A 237 2.93 -18.14 -3.85
N ARG A 238 3.96 -17.65 -3.16
CA ARG A 238 5.19 -18.42 -2.91
C ARG A 238 4.91 -19.73 -2.19
N TYR A 239 3.95 -19.75 -1.25
CA TYR A 239 3.52 -20.97 -0.57
C TYR A 239 2.88 -21.97 -1.52
N LEU A 240 1.98 -21.52 -2.40
CA LEU A 240 1.31 -22.39 -3.36
C LEU A 240 2.28 -22.92 -4.42
N GLU A 241 3.20 -22.08 -4.90
CA GLU A 241 4.30 -22.48 -5.79
C GLU A 241 5.19 -23.53 -5.13
N PHE A 242 5.58 -23.33 -3.87
CA PHE A 242 6.38 -24.30 -3.12
C PHE A 242 5.69 -25.66 -2.98
N LEU A 243 4.37 -25.69 -2.82
CA LEU A 243 3.61 -26.94 -2.77
C LEU A 243 3.49 -27.63 -4.15
N ALA A 244 3.57 -26.85 -5.22
CA ALA A 244 3.49 -27.34 -6.58
C ALA A 244 4.86 -27.75 -7.16
N ASP A 245 5.96 -27.58 -6.43
CA ASP A 245 7.33 -27.85 -6.89
C ASP A 245 8.07 -28.89 -6.00
N PRO A 246 8.58 -30.02 -6.54
CA PRO A 246 8.48 -30.45 -7.93
C PRO A 246 7.05 -30.83 -8.29
N ARG A 247 6.66 -30.50 -9.53
CA ARG A 247 5.32 -30.81 -10.05
C ARG A 247 5.03 -32.29 -9.81
N PRO A 248 4.04 -32.64 -8.96
CA PRO A 248 3.75 -34.03 -8.69
C PRO A 248 3.38 -34.73 -10.00
N PRO A 249 3.92 -35.92 -10.28
CA PRO A 249 3.60 -36.65 -11.49
C PRO A 249 2.10 -36.98 -11.50
N CYS A 250 1.35 -36.29 -12.34
CA CYS A 250 -0.06 -36.57 -12.54
C CYS A 250 -0.20 -37.68 -13.57
N ALA A 251 -1.01 -38.69 -13.26
CA ALA A 251 -1.39 -39.69 -14.25
C ALA A 251 -2.15 -39.01 -15.40
N GLU A 252 -1.96 -39.50 -16.63
CA GLU A 252 -2.76 -39.07 -17.77
C GLU A 252 -4.25 -39.21 -17.44
N ASN A 253 -5.05 -38.18 -17.75
CA ASN A 253 -6.48 -38.10 -17.48
C ASN A 253 -6.90 -38.09 -15.99
N SER A 254 -6.02 -37.68 -15.06
CA SER A 254 -6.36 -37.50 -13.64
C SER A 254 -6.21 -36.05 -13.18
N GLU A 255 -7.04 -35.63 -12.22
CA GLU A 255 -6.91 -34.34 -11.56
C GLU A 255 -5.59 -34.26 -10.77
N CYS A 256 -4.81 -33.21 -11.00
CA CYS A 256 -3.58 -32.93 -10.25
C CYS A 256 -3.92 -32.35 -8.88
N VAL A 257 -4.06 -33.21 -7.87
CA VAL A 257 -4.42 -32.77 -6.51
C VAL A 257 -3.18 -32.48 -5.67
N VAL A 258 -3.04 -31.22 -5.24
CA VAL A 258 -1.99 -30.77 -4.32
C VAL A 258 -2.56 -30.62 -2.92
N LYS A 259 -2.04 -31.38 -1.95
CA LYS A 259 -2.50 -31.31 -0.56
C LYS A 259 -1.88 -30.12 0.16
N SER A 260 -2.72 -29.23 0.66
CA SER A 260 -2.31 -27.99 1.30
C SER A 260 -2.48 -28.04 2.82
N PRO A 261 -1.40 -28.08 3.61
CA PRO A 261 -1.48 -28.14 5.07
C PRO A 261 -2.00 -26.86 5.74
N CYS A 262 -1.76 -25.69 5.12
CA CYS A 262 -2.21 -24.40 5.66
C CYS A 262 -3.68 -24.07 5.39
N HIS A 263 -4.35 -24.79 4.49
CA HIS A 263 -5.77 -24.58 4.21
C HIS A 263 -6.65 -25.49 5.06
N ASN A 264 -7.83 -24.97 5.45
CA ASN A 264 -8.82 -25.72 6.22
C ASN A 264 -9.37 -26.91 5.41
N LYS A 265 -9.81 -27.97 6.11
CA LYS A 265 -10.51 -29.08 5.47
C LYS A 265 -11.75 -28.57 4.72
N GLY A 266 -11.98 -29.08 3.52
CA GLY A 266 -13.06 -28.63 2.64
C GLY A 266 -12.69 -27.47 1.71
N PHE A 267 -11.52 -26.84 1.89
CA PHE A 267 -10.97 -25.91 0.91
C PHE A 267 -10.59 -26.65 -0.38
N LYS A 268 -11.06 -26.15 -1.52
CA LYS A 268 -10.67 -26.57 -2.87
C LYS A 268 -10.58 -25.34 -3.78
N GLU A 269 -9.45 -25.18 -4.46
CA GLU A 269 -9.21 -24.10 -5.42
C GLU A 269 -8.41 -24.66 -6.60
N SER A 270 -8.87 -24.43 -7.83
CA SER A 270 -8.12 -24.77 -9.04
C SER A 270 -7.22 -23.60 -9.40
N LEU A 271 -5.92 -23.87 -9.51
CA LEU A 271 -4.92 -22.88 -9.88
C LEU A 271 -4.02 -23.48 -10.95
N THR A 272 -3.74 -22.70 -11.97
CA THR A 272 -2.79 -23.10 -13.01
C THR A 272 -1.39 -22.58 -12.65
N PHE A 273 -0.35 -23.38 -12.90
CA PHE A 273 1.05 -23.01 -12.68
C PHE A 273 1.83 -23.40 -13.92
N GLY A 274 2.24 -22.39 -14.71
CA GLY A 274 2.73 -22.62 -16.07
C GLY A 274 1.60 -23.18 -16.95
N ASP A 275 1.81 -24.36 -17.53
CA ASP A 275 0.85 -25.04 -18.41
C ASP A 275 -0.02 -26.09 -17.69
N GLN A 276 0.15 -26.26 -16.38
CA GLN A 276 -0.52 -27.31 -15.60
C GLN A 276 -1.54 -26.73 -14.62
N GLU A 277 -2.79 -27.14 -14.75
CA GLU A 277 -3.83 -26.89 -13.75
C GLU A 277 -3.70 -27.88 -12.59
N SER A 278 -3.79 -27.38 -11.36
CA SER A 278 -3.75 -28.18 -10.14
C SER A 278 -4.83 -27.76 -9.15
N ILE A 279 -5.46 -28.75 -8.50
CA ILE A 279 -6.49 -28.56 -7.49
C ILE A 279 -5.84 -28.60 -6.12
N PHE A 280 -5.87 -27.48 -5.39
CA PHE A 280 -5.34 -27.38 -4.05
C PHE A 280 -6.40 -27.77 -3.03
N GLU A 281 -6.15 -28.83 -2.25
CA GLU A 281 -7.09 -29.33 -1.25
C GLU A 281 -6.56 -29.14 0.17
N GLY A 282 -7.34 -28.50 1.03
CA GLY A 282 -6.94 -28.22 2.41
C GLY A 282 -6.98 -29.43 3.33
N THR A 283 -5.91 -29.62 4.13
CA THR A 283 -5.79 -30.73 5.09
C THR A 283 -5.76 -30.30 6.56
N ALA A 284 -5.66 -28.98 6.83
CA ALA A 284 -5.62 -28.38 8.16
C ALA A 284 -4.51 -28.92 9.09
N GLN A 285 -3.32 -29.18 8.55
CA GLN A 285 -2.18 -29.70 9.31
C GLN A 285 -1.32 -28.56 9.84
N VAL A 286 -1.69 -27.99 11.00
CA VAL A 286 -1.06 -26.78 11.57
C VAL A 286 0.45 -26.92 11.80
N LYS A 287 0.92 -28.08 12.27
CA LYS A 287 2.36 -28.31 12.52
C LYS A 287 3.16 -28.28 11.22
N LEU A 288 2.69 -29.02 10.20
CA LEU A 288 3.31 -29.05 8.88
C LEU A 288 3.25 -27.69 8.18
N CYS A 289 2.11 -27.00 8.28
CA CYS A 289 1.97 -25.64 7.77
C CYS A 289 3.02 -24.70 8.36
N ARG A 290 3.18 -24.68 9.69
CA ARG A 290 4.18 -23.83 10.35
C ARG A 290 5.60 -24.15 9.91
N GLN A 291 5.92 -25.43 9.72
CA GLN A 291 7.23 -25.85 9.24
C GLN A 291 7.49 -25.37 7.81
N ILE A 292 6.55 -25.57 6.90
CA ILE A 292 6.66 -25.09 5.51
C ILE A 292 6.83 -23.56 5.46
N ILE A 293 6.02 -22.82 6.21
CA ILE A 293 6.15 -21.35 6.28
C ILE A 293 7.52 -20.95 6.86
N HIS A 294 8.03 -21.67 7.86
CA HIS A 294 9.36 -21.42 8.39
C HIS A 294 10.45 -21.62 7.32
N ASP A 295 10.36 -22.72 6.56
CA ASP A 295 11.35 -23.09 5.54
C ASP A 295 11.35 -22.11 4.35
N ILE A 296 10.17 -21.62 3.96
CA ILE A 296 10.01 -20.69 2.83
C ILE A 296 10.53 -19.28 3.18
N PHE A 297 10.32 -18.79 4.40
CA PHE A 297 10.53 -17.37 4.72
C PHE A 297 11.70 -17.09 5.67
N PHE A 298 12.19 -18.06 6.44
CA PHE A 298 13.10 -17.82 7.56
C PHE A 298 14.40 -18.64 7.53
N LEU A 299 14.51 -19.66 6.67
CA LEU A 299 15.78 -20.36 6.44
C LEU A 299 16.57 -19.70 5.28
N PRO A 300 17.92 -19.69 5.36
CA PRO A 300 18.74 -19.18 4.26
C PRO A 300 18.56 -20.08 3.04
N VAL A 301 17.90 -19.51 2.03
CA VAL A 301 17.57 -20.18 0.77
C VAL A 301 18.87 -20.48 0.02
N THR A 302 19.37 -21.70 0.15
CA THR A 302 20.45 -22.25 -0.71
C THR A 302 19.89 -22.89 -1.99
N ARG A 303 18.58 -22.75 -2.28
CA ARG A 303 17.92 -23.50 -3.36
C ARG A 303 16.90 -22.77 -4.25
N LEU A 304 16.77 -21.45 -4.20
CA LEU A 304 16.03 -20.69 -5.22
C LEU A 304 16.91 -19.57 -5.77
N SER A 305 17.78 -19.95 -6.69
CA SER A 305 18.39 -19.03 -7.64
C SER A 305 17.38 -18.74 -8.75
N ILE A 306 16.43 -17.83 -8.48
CA ILE A 306 15.70 -17.08 -9.50
C ILE A 306 15.51 -15.64 -8.96
N PHE A 307 16.50 -14.80 -9.23
CA PHE A 307 16.39 -13.35 -9.38
C PHE A 307 17.13 -12.99 -10.66
#